data_AF-A0A850GVZ7-F1
#
_entry.id   AF-A0A850GVZ7-F1
#
_cell.length_a   1.000
_cell.length_b   1.000
_cell.length_c   1.000
_cell.angle_alpha   90.00
_cell.angle_beta   90.00
_cell.angle_gamma   90.00
#
_symmetry.space_group_name_H-M   'P 1'
#
loop_
_entity.id
_entity.type
_entity.pdbx_description
1 polymer ?
#
loop_
_entity_poly.entity_id
_entity_poly.type
_entity_poly.pdbx_seq_one_letter_code
_entity_poly.pdbx_strand_id
1 'polypeptide(L)'
;MKKWASWRPAATTSPAAHGGLQWPGKGDQRDHVRGYDANERLKREIASEIAQRVATSFPCHNCAKHIVAAGISQVVYIEPYEKSKALDLHDDAITTVESSVPSPDSTKVSFAPFVGVGPRRYFDLFSMKLGDGYPVKRKERGTGGKAASWEISSASMARVPMLPISYIEREQRSSSIIAELFSNEED
;
A
#
# COMPACT_ATOMS: atom_id res chain seq x y z
N MET A 1 51.29 27.62 -14.40
CA MET A 1 49.93 27.27 -14.85
C MET A 1 49.27 26.39 -13.80
N LYS A 2 48.20 26.88 -13.17
CA LYS A 2 47.53 26.28 -12.00
C LYS A 2 46.65 25.09 -12.44
N LYS A 3 46.89 23.89 -11.91
CA LYS A 3 45.98 22.74 -12.05
C LYS A 3 44.86 22.88 -11.01
N TRP A 4 43.63 22.78 -11.49
CA TRP A 4 42.42 22.87 -10.68
C TRP A 4 42.29 21.63 -9.78
N ALA A 5 42.09 21.86 -8.49
CA ALA A 5 41.86 20.81 -7.50
C ALA A 5 40.49 20.16 -7.76
N SER A 6 40.49 18.84 -7.94
CA SER A 6 39.27 18.03 -8.04
C SER A 6 38.53 18.05 -6.71
N TRP A 7 37.39 18.73 -6.66
CA TRP A 7 36.43 18.64 -5.57
C TRP A 7 35.85 17.22 -5.55
N ARG A 8 36.19 16.42 -4.54
CA ARG A 8 35.45 15.21 -4.17
C ARG A 8 34.57 15.57 -2.97
N PRO A 9 33.25 15.29 -2.98
CA PRO A 9 32.40 15.54 -1.83
C PRO A 9 32.90 14.69 -0.66
N ALA A 10 33.16 15.34 0.47
CA ALA A 10 33.61 14.72 1.70
C ALA A 10 32.60 13.64 2.13
N ALA A 11 33.08 12.41 2.26
CA ALA A 11 32.33 11.33 2.91
C ALA A 11 31.93 11.81 4.32
N THR A 12 30.64 11.72 4.64
CA THR A 12 30.09 12.09 5.94
C THR A 12 30.72 11.24 7.03
N THR A 13 31.66 11.80 7.79
CA THR A 13 32.30 11.11 8.92
C THR A 13 31.51 11.35 10.20
N SER A 14 30.67 10.40 10.63
CA SER A 14 30.19 10.35 12.01
C SER A 14 31.33 9.86 12.93
N PRO A 15 31.60 10.53 14.06
CA PRO A 15 32.64 10.09 15.00
C PRO A 15 32.17 8.86 15.79
N ALA A 16 33.08 7.93 16.09
CA ALA A 16 32.81 6.84 17.02
C ALA A 16 32.57 7.41 18.44
N ALA A 17 31.73 6.76 19.24
CA ALA A 17 31.27 7.21 20.58
C ALA A 17 32.38 7.49 21.63
N HIS A 18 33.65 7.27 21.26
CA HIS A 18 34.84 7.36 22.12
C HIS A 18 36.01 8.09 21.44
N GLY A 19 35.77 8.79 20.31
CA GLY A 19 36.78 9.65 19.68
C GLY A 19 37.89 8.92 18.92
N GLY A 20 37.56 7.87 18.18
CA GLY A 20 38.47 7.18 17.25
C GLY A 20 38.05 7.31 15.79
N LEU A 21 39.02 7.24 14.88
CA LEU A 21 38.79 7.16 13.44
C LEU A 21 38.50 5.70 13.03
N GLN A 22 37.47 5.49 12.20
CA GLN A 22 37.10 4.20 11.62
C GLN A 22 38.10 3.77 10.52
N TRP A 23 39.38 3.64 10.86
CA TRP A 23 40.45 3.20 9.96
C TRP A 23 40.55 1.66 9.93
N PRO A 24 41.19 1.07 8.89
CA PRO A 24 41.26 -0.38 8.73
C PRO A 24 41.90 -1.06 9.92
N GLY A 25 41.22 -2.06 10.48
CA GLY A 25 41.63 -2.80 11.67
C GLY A 25 40.94 -4.16 11.79
N LYS A 26 41.26 -4.91 12.84
CA LYS A 26 40.70 -6.25 13.09
C LYS A 26 39.24 -6.11 13.55
N GLY A 27 38.30 -6.25 12.61
CA GLY A 27 36.87 -6.00 12.83
C GLY A 27 36.29 -4.84 12.02
N ASP A 28 36.96 -4.42 10.95
CA ASP A 28 36.48 -3.40 10.02
C ASP A 28 35.15 -3.80 9.35
N GLN A 29 34.09 -3.05 9.65
CA GLN A 29 32.73 -3.30 9.16
C GLN A 29 32.33 -2.39 8.00
N ARG A 30 33.29 -1.72 7.34
CA ARG A 30 33.01 -0.85 6.19
C ARG A 30 32.55 -1.67 4.98
N ASP A 31 31.65 -1.08 4.20
CA ASP A 31 30.97 -1.75 3.09
C ASP A 31 31.93 -2.31 2.04
N HIS A 32 33.02 -1.60 1.73
CA HIS A 32 34.04 -2.09 0.79
C HIS A 32 34.83 -3.30 1.32
N VAL A 33 34.94 -3.46 2.65
CA VAL A 33 35.64 -4.60 3.29
C VAL A 33 34.71 -5.79 3.40
N ARG A 34 33.42 -5.54 3.63
CA ARG A 34 32.36 -6.55 3.66
C ARG A 34 31.98 -7.07 2.27
N GLY A 35 32.33 -6.34 1.21
CA GLY A 35 31.99 -6.69 -0.17
C GLY A 35 30.52 -6.41 -0.53
N TYR A 36 29.78 -5.73 0.34
CA TYR A 36 28.40 -5.32 0.10
C TYR A 36 28.10 -4.02 0.87
N ASP A 37 27.22 -3.19 0.30
CA ASP A 37 26.76 -1.94 0.93
C ASP A 37 25.59 -2.21 1.88
N ALA A 38 25.79 -1.95 3.17
CA ALA A 38 24.78 -2.21 4.19
C ALA A 38 23.53 -1.34 4.05
N ASN A 39 23.67 -0.10 3.54
CA ASN A 39 22.55 0.78 3.26
C ASN A 39 21.73 0.26 2.08
N GLU A 40 22.37 -0.19 1.01
CA GLU A 40 21.72 -0.81 -0.13
C GLU A 40 21.04 -2.12 0.25
N ARG A 41 21.60 -2.87 1.21
CA ARG A 41 20.94 -4.05 1.78
C ARG A 41 19.68 -3.67 2.57
N LEU A 42 19.79 -2.72 3.49
CA LEU A 42 18.65 -2.23 4.29
C LEU A 42 17.56 -1.61 3.41
N LYS A 43 17.93 -0.83 2.40
CA LYS A 43 16.99 -0.27 1.42
C LYS A 43 16.25 -1.38 0.67
N ARG A 44 16.93 -2.45 0.25
CA ARG A 44 16.28 -3.61 -0.39
C ARG A 44 15.32 -4.32 0.57
N GLU A 45 15.73 -4.54 1.81
CA GLU A 45 14.88 -5.18 2.83
C GLU A 45 13.62 -4.34 3.09
N ILE A 46 13.76 -3.04 3.34
CA ILE A 46 12.63 -2.11 3.54
C ILE A 46 11.73 -2.02 2.30
N ALA A 47 12.31 -1.91 1.10
CA ALA A 47 11.54 -1.86 -0.14
C ALA A 47 10.79 -3.16 -0.40
N SER A 48 11.39 -4.32 -0.08
CA SER A 48 10.73 -5.62 -0.18
C SER A 48 9.54 -5.75 0.76
N GLU A 49 9.69 -5.25 2.00
CA GLU A 49 8.62 -5.28 3.01
C GLU A 49 7.47 -4.32 2.64
N ILE A 50 7.77 -3.13 2.12
CA ILE A 50 6.75 -2.16 1.67
C ILE A 50 6.01 -2.66 0.43
N ALA A 51 6.72 -3.21 -0.56
CA ALA A 51 6.09 -3.68 -1.79
C ALA A 51 5.23 -4.94 -1.58
N GLN A 52 5.60 -5.80 -0.62
CA GLN A 52 4.73 -6.89 -0.15
C GLN A 52 3.48 -6.37 0.56
N ARG A 53 3.52 -5.16 1.14
CA ARG A 53 2.48 -4.62 2.04
C ARG A 53 1.42 -3.76 1.37
N VAL A 54 1.18 -3.94 0.08
CA VAL A 54 0.10 -3.32 -0.71
C VAL A 54 0.46 -1.94 -1.28
N ALA A 55 0.44 -1.83 -2.61
CA ALA A 55 0.45 -0.57 -3.32
C ALA A 55 -0.98 -0.02 -3.44
N THR A 56 -1.18 1.30 -3.34
CA THR A 56 -2.51 1.87 -3.53
C THR A 56 -2.96 1.80 -4.99
N SER A 57 -2.02 1.89 -5.94
CA SER A 57 -2.28 1.77 -7.37
C SER A 57 -1.31 0.83 -8.07
N PHE A 58 -1.70 0.34 -9.24
CA PHE A 58 -0.83 -0.48 -10.09
C PHE A 58 0.43 0.30 -10.49
N PRO A 59 1.65 -0.27 -10.34
CA PRO A 59 2.88 0.46 -10.55
C PRO A 59 3.09 0.85 -12.01
N CYS A 60 3.73 2.00 -12.23
CA CYS A 60 4.20 2.41 -13.55
C CYS A 60 5.43 1.59 -13.98
N HIS A 61 5.86 1.73 -15.25
CA HIS A 61 7.02 1.01 -15.80
C HIS A 61 8.34 1.18 -15.01
N ASN A 62 8.67 2.41 -14.60
CA ASN A 62 9.89 2.64 -13.80
C ASN A 62 9.81 1.99 -12.42
N CYS A 63 8.65 2.08 -11.75
CA CYS A 63 8.44 1.42 -10.47
C CYS A 63 8.54 -0.10 -10.63
N ALA A 64 7.92 -0.65 -11.68
CA ALA A 64 7.95 -2.07 -11.99
C ALA A 64 9.38 -2.59 -12.21
N LYS A 65 10.22 -1.86 -12.95
CA LYS A 65 11.64 -2.16 -13.10
C LYS A 65 12.38 -2.25 -11.75
N HIS A 66 12.13 -1.32 -10.85
CA HIS A 66 12.75 -1.33 -9.52
C HIS A 66 12.22 -2.46 -8.64
N ILE A 67 10.94 -2.81 -8.76
CA ILE A 67 10.33 -3.93 -8.05
C ILE A 67 10.96 -5.25 -8.48
N VAL A 68 11.11 -5.46 -9.80
CA VAL A 68 11.81 -6.63 -10.37
C VAL A 68 13.26 -6.68 -9.90
N ALA A 69 13.99 -5.57 -9.99
CA ALA A 69 15.41 -5.51 -9.58
C ALA A 69 15.62 -5.71 -8.07
N ALA A 70 14.61 -5.41 -7.25
CA ALA A 70 14.62 -5.68 -5.82
C ALA A 70 14.35 -7.16 -5.48
N GLY A 71 13.97 -7.98 -6.45
CA GLY A 71 13.69 -9.41 -6.25
C GLY A 71 12.39 -9.67 -5.50
N ILE A 72 11.42 -8.76 -5.59
CA ILE A 72 10.10 -8.93 -4.97
C ILE A 72 9.30 -9.96 -5.76
N SER A 73 8.77 -10.98 -5.09
CA SER A 73 7.99 -12.05 -5.74
C SER A 73 6.55 -11.66 -6.07
N GLN A 74 5.96 -10.78 -5.25
CA GLN A 74 4.55 -10.41 -5.36
C GLN A 74 4.28 -8.99 -4.86
N VAL A 75 3.43 -8.28 -5.60
CA VAL A 75 2.89 -6.97 -5.21
C VAL A 75 1.37 -7.00 -5.36
N VAL A 76 0.69 -6.62 -4.28
CA VAL A 76 -0.77 -6.47 -4.26
C VAL A 76 -1.12 -5.01 -4.47
N TYR A 77 -2.08 -4.69 -5.34
CA TYR A 77 -2.49 -3.30 -5.61
C TYR A 77 -4.00 -3.08 -5.41
N ILE A 78 -4.42 -1.92 -4.92
CA ILE A 78 -5.85 -1.63 -4.67
C ILE A 78 -6.55 -1.11 -5.93
N GLU A 79 -5.96 -0.14 -6.62
CA GLU A 79 -6.57 0.55 -7.75
C GLU A 79 -5.83 0.24 -9.06
N PRO A 80 -6.54 -0.06 -10.17
CA PRO A 80 -5.90 -0.23 -11.47
C PRO A 80 -5.32 1.09 -11.97
N TYR A 81 -4.23 1.04 -12.75
CA TYR A 81 -3.59 2.22 -13.33
C TYR A 81 -3.48 2.08 -14.85
N GLU A 82 -4.49 2.60 -15.55
CA GLU A 82 -4.69 2.45 -17.01
C GLU A 82 -3.57 3.08 -17.87
N LYS A 83 -2.77 3.99 -17.31
CA LYS A 83 -1.64 4.61 -18.01
C LYS A 83 -0.34 3.82 -17.89
N SER A 84 -0.33 2.74 -17.10
CA SER A 84 0.86 1.92 -16.94
C SER A 84 1.13 1.10 -18.19
N LYS A 85 2.35 1.18 -18.71
CA LYS A 85 2.88 0.26 -19.74
C LYS A 85 3.76 -0.83 -19.14
N ALA A 86 3.63 -1.11 -17.83
CA ALA A 86 4.51 -2.05 -17.14
C ALA A 86 4.38 -3.47 -17.68
N LEU A 87 3.17 -3.92 -18.03
CA LEU A 87 2.95 -5.24 -18.64
C LEU A 87 3.56 -5.33 -20.04
N ASP A 88 3.44 -4.27 -20.85
CA ASP A 88 3.97 -4.25 -22.21
C ASP A 88 5.51 -4.15 -22.26
N LEU A 89 6.12 -3.44 -21.31
CA LEU A 89 7.57 -3.16 -21.31
C LEU A 89 8.39 -4.18 -20.53
N HIS A 90 7.76 -4.97 -19.66
CA HIS A 90 8.40 -5.94 -18.78
C HIS A 90 7.63 -7.26 -18.76
N ASP A 91 7.13 -7.69 -19.92
CA ASP A 91 6.40 -8.95 -20.13
C ASP A 91 7.25 -10.19 -19.80
N ASP A 92 8.57 -10.08 -19.92
CA ASP A 92 9.57 -11.07 -19.57
C ASP A 92 9.70 -11.29 -18.05
N ALA A 93 9.49 -10.25 -17.25
CA ALA A 93 9.75 -10.24 -15.81
C ALA A 93 8.49 -10.13 -14.95
N ILE A 94 7.34 -9.79 -15.55
CA ILE A 94 6.10 -9.48 -14.83
C ILE A 94 4.96 -10.39 -15.30
N THR A 95 4.07 -10.76 -14.38
CA THR A 95 2.81 -11.42 -14.68
C THR A 95 1.67 -10.87 -13.83
N THR A 96 0.44 -10.97 -14.34
CA THR A 96 -0.79 -10.66 -13.61
C THR A 96 -1.53 -11.95 -13.31
N VAL A 97 -2.05 -12.08 -12.08
CA VAL A 97 -2.73 -13.31 -11.60
C VAL A 97 -3.97 -13.67 -12.43
N GLU A 98 -4.55 -12.73 -13.18
CA GLU A 98 -5.69 -12.96 -14.06
C GLU A 98 -5.35 -13.80 -15.31
N SER A 99 -4.07 -13.87 -15.71
CA SER A 99 -3.70 -14.38 -17.04
C SER A 99 -3.12 -15.79 -17.08
N SER A 100 -2.79 -16.44 -15.95
CA SER A 100 -2.32 -17.84 -15.94
C SER A 100 -2.24 -18.44 -14.55
N VAL A 101 -2.58 -19.73 -14.43
CA VAL A 101 -2.26 -20.58 -13.27
C VAL A 101 -0.76 -20.49 -12.97
N PRO A 102 -0.34 -20.18 -11.74
CA PRO A 102 1.07 -20.04 -11.42
C PRO A 102 1.76 -21.41 -11.58
N SER A 103 2.59 -21.53 -12.61
CA SER A 103 3.57 -22.60 -12.65
C SER A 103 4.61 -22.34 -11.55
N PRO A 104 4.96 -23.35 -10.74
CA PRO A 104 5.84 -23.18 -9.58
C PRO A 104 7.28 -22.75 -9.91
N ASP A 105 7.65 -22.74 -11.20
CA ASP A 105 8.99 -22.39 -11.69
C ASP A 105 9.08 -20.97 -12.29
N SER A 106 8.03 -20.14 -12.14
CA SER A 106 8.03 -18.77 -12.67
C SER A 106 8.91 -17.83 -11.82
N THR A 107 10.02 -17.36 -12.39
CA THR A 107 10.89 -16.30 -11.81
C THR A 107 10.30 -14.88 -11.93
N LYS A 108 9.06 -14.75 -12.44
CA LYS A 108 8.42 -13.45 -12.67
C LYS A 108 7.77 -12.89 -11.42
N VAL A 109 7.73 -11.56 -11.34
CA VAL A 109 6.99 -10.83 -10.30
C VAL A 109 5.49 -10.88 -10.59
N SER A 110 4.70 -11.25 -9.58
CA SER A 110 3.24 -11.30 -9.68
C SER A 110 2.60 -9.99 -9.20
N PHE A 111 1.81 -9.33 -10.06
CA PHE A 111 0.91 -8.26 -9.65
C PHE A 111 -0.51 -8.81 -9.50
N ALA A 112 -1.08 -8.62 -8.31
CA ALA A 112 -2.41 -9.10 -7.99
C ALA A 112 -3.29 -7.92 -7.53
N PRO A 113 -4.51 -7.77 -8.06
CA PRO A 113 -5.45 -6.83 -7.47
C PRO A 113 -5.81 -7.29 -6.06
N PHE A 114 -5.95 -6.34 -5.15
CA PHE A 114 -6.42 -6.59 -3.80
C PHE A 114 -7.89 -6.99 -3.87
N VAL A 115 -8.17 -8.24 -3.48
CA VAL A 115 -9.53 -8.75 -3.33
C VAL A 115 -9.85 -8.82 -1.84
N GLY A 116 -10.81 -8.01 -1.40
CA GLY A 116 -11.23 -8.01 0.00
C GLY A 116 -11.88 -6.70 0.41
N VAL A 117 -12.00 -6.52 1.73
CA VAL A 117 -12.55 -5.29 2.30
C VAL A 117 -11.44 -4.25 2.38
N GLY A 118 -11.60 -3.16 1.64
CA GLY A 118 -10.66 -2.05 1.66
C GLY A 118 -10.47 -1.49 3.08
N PRO A 119 -9.28 -0.99 3.45
CA PRO A 119 -8.98 -0.53 4.81
C PRO A 119 -9.98 0.49 5.36
N ARG A 120 -10.50 1.37 4.50
CA ARG A 120 -11.50 2.39 4.88
C ARG A 120 -12.84 1.81 5.37
N ARG A 121 -13.24 0.64 4.86
CA ARG A 121 -14.52 -0.02 5.24
C ARG A 121 -14.34 -1.16 6.23
N TYR A 122 -13.10 -1.52 6.54
CA TYR A 122 -12.79 -2.61 7.46
C TYR A 122 -13.38 -2.35 8.86
N PHE A 123 -13.21 -1.13 9.37
CA PHE A 123 -13.76 -0.77 10.68
C PHE A 123 -15.29 -0.76 10.68
N ASP A 124 -15.94 -0.19 9.66
CA ASP A 124 -17.40 -0.14 9.55
C ASP A 124 -18.03 -1.55 9.57
N LEU A 125 -17.41 -2.50 8.86
CA LEU A 125 -17.92 -3.86 8.72
C LEU A 125 -17.58 -4.74 9.94
N PHE A 126 -16.34 -4.70 10.40
CA PHE A 126 -15.83 -5.68 11.39
C PHE A 126 -15.66 -5.11 12.81
N SER A 127 -15.53 -3.79 13.00
CA SER A 127 -15.28 -3.23 14.34
C SER A 127 -16.54 -3.14 15.18
N MET A 128 -16.57 -3.79 16.34
CA MET A 128 -17.71 -3.74 17.28
C MET A 128 -18.00 -2.36 17.90
N LYS A 129 -17.00 -1.48 17.96
CA LYS A 129 -17.08 -0.22 18.74
C LYS A 129 -16.69 1.04 17.98
N LEU A 130 -15.94 0.91 16.88
CA LEU A 130 -15.22 2.03 16.23
C LEU A 130 -15.72 2.33 14.81
N GLY A 131 -16.89 1.80 14.42
CA GLY A 131 -17.46 2.04 13.08
C GLY A 131 -18.81 2.75 13.17
N ASP A 132 -19.26 3.28 12.05
CA ASP A 132 -20.57 3.96 11.89
C ASP A 132 -21.77 2.99 11.94
N GLY A 133 -21.53 1.75 12.34
CA GLY A 133 -22.54 0.70 12.37
C GLY A 133 -23.36 0.68 13.66
N TYR A 134 -24.57 0.12 13.58
CA TYR A 134 -25.42 -0.05 14.76
C TYR A 134 -24.71 -0.86 15.87
N PRO A 135 -24.92 -0.51 17.16
CA PRO A 135 -24.30 -1.22 18.27
C PRO A 135 -24.84 -2.65 18.37
N VAL A 136 -23.94 -3.64 18.33
CA VAL A 136 -24.31 -5.06 18.39
C VAL A 136 -24.23 -5.58 19.83
N LYS A 137 -25.36 -6.04 20.37
CA LYS A 137 -25.41 -6.73 21.67
C LYS A 137 -25.05 -8.21 21.47
N ARG A 138 -23.81 -8.57 21.80
CA ARG A 138 -23.31 -9.96 21.65
C ARG A 138 -23.68 -10.88 22.82
N LYS A 139 -23.91 -10.32 24.00
CA LYS A 139 -24.15 -11.08 25.23
C LYS A 139 -25.32 -10.48 25.99
N GLU A 140 -26.14 -11.34 26.55
CA GLU A 140 -27.18 -10.93 27.48
C GLU A 140 -26.54 -10.42 28.78
N ARG A 141 -27.05 -9.29 29.28
CA ARG A 141 -26.53 -8.68 30.50
C ARG A 141 -27.12 -9.41 31.70
N GLY A 142 -26.27 -10.00 32.53
CA GLY A 142 -26.67 -10.67 33.77
C GLY A 142 -26.62 -12.22 33.74
N THR A 143 -26.50 -12.84 32.56
CA THR A 143 -26.48 -14.31 32.39
C THR A 143 -25.07 -14.89 32.28
N GLY A 144 -24.11 -14.43 33.10
CA GLY A 144 -22.77 -15.02 33.18
C GLY A 144 -21.97 -15.01 31.86
N GLY A 145 -22.37 -14.19 30.89
CA GLY A 145 -21.71 -14.07 29.60
C GLY A 145 -22.17 -15.03 28.50
N LYS A 146 -23.38 -15.61 28.59
CA LYS A 146 -24.00 -16.32 27.47
C LYS A 146 -24.14 -15.42 26.24
N ALA A 147 -23.88 -15.98 25.05
CA ALA A 147 -24.06 -15.28 23.78
C ALA A 147 -25.55 -15.01 23.55
N ALA A 148 -25.88 -13.82 23.05
CA ALA A 148 -27.25 -13.48 22.67
C ALA A 148 -27.70 -14.41 21.52
N SER A 149 -28.94 -14.87 21.56
CA SER A 149 -29.53 -15.60 20.44
C SER A 149 -29.65 -14.66 19.23
N TRP A 150 -29.24 -15.15 18.06
CA TRP A 150 -29.34 -14.42 16.81
C TRP A 150 -30.16 -15.24 15.83
N GLU A 151 -31.24 -14.64 15.32
CA GLU A 151 -32.11 -15.23 14.31
C GLU A 151 -32.13 -14.33 13.07
N ILE A 152 -32.13 -14.94 11.89
CA ILE A 152 -32.10 -14.21 10.62
C ILE A 152 -33.32 -13.29 10.51
N SER A 153 -34.52 -13.77 10.81
CA SER A 153 -35.77 -13.01 10.67
C SER A 153 -35.83 -11.73 11.49
N SER A 154 -35.24 -11.72 12.69
CA SER A 154 -35.36 -10.61 13.65
C SER A 154 -34.10 -9.75 13.74
N ALA A 155 -32.93 -10.31 13.42
CA ALA A 155 -31.65 -9.67 13.66
C ALA A 155 -30.76 -9.56 12.40
N SER A 156 -31.25 -9.92 11.20
CA SER A 156 -30.55 -9.64 9.94
C SER A 156 -30.72 -8.16 9.53
N MET A 157 -30.10 -7.26 10.29
CA MET A 157 -30.01 -5.85 9.89
C MET A 157 -28.61 -5.58 9.34
N ALA A 158 -28.54 -4.91 8.20
CA ALA A 158 -27.27 -4.41 7.66
C ALA A 158 -26.63 -3.49 8.70
N ARG A 159 -25.36 -3.74 9.00
CA ARG A 159 -24.68 -3.08 10.10
C ARG A 159 -24.49 -1.59 9.86
N VAL A 160 -24.07 -1.24 8.65
CA VAL A 160 -23.81 0.13 8.23
C VAL A 160 -25.12 0.70 7.69
N PRO A 161 -25.58 1.87 8.18
CA PRO A 161 -26.81 2.47 7.68
C PRO A 161 -26.63 2.80 6.19
N MET A 162 -27.67 2.52 5.40
CA MET A 162 -27.72 3.08 4.05
C MET A 162 -27.91 4.59 4.15
N LEU A 163 -27.36 5.29 3.15
CA LEU A 163 -27.62 6.71 3.02
C LEU A 163 -29.13 6.92 2.79
N PRO A 164 -29.73 7.95 3.41
CA PRO A 164 -31.17 8.18 3.31
C PRO A 164 -31.62 8.65 1.92
N ILE A 165 -30.66 8.95 1.05
CA ILE A 165 -30.88 9.38 -0.34
C ILE A 165 -30.26 8.37 -1.29
N SER A 166 -31.04 8.03 -2.32
CA SER A 166 -30.56 7.23 -3.44
C SER A 166 -29.48 7.98 -4.24
N TYR A 167 -28.78 7.25 -5.11
CA TYR A 167 -27.80 7.87 -6.01
C TYR A 167 -28.50 8.84 -7.00
N ILE A 168 -29.68 8.47 -7.50
CA ILE A 168 -30.47 9.26 -8.46
C ILE A 168 -30.86 10.62 -7.88
N GLU A 169 -31.40 10.65 -6.66
CA GLU A 169 -31.80 11.92 -6.01
C GLU A 169 -30.61 12.84 -5.79
N ARG A 170 -29.43 12.25 -5.55
CA ARG A 170 -28.18 12.98 -5.36
C ARG A 170 -27.71 13.61 -6.67
N GLU A 171 -27.76 12.86 -7.77
CA GLU A 171 -27.45 13.38 -9.11
C GLU A 171 -28.42 14.50 -9.50
N GLN A 172 -29.71 14.34 -9.23
CA GLN A 172 -30.72 15.37 -9.49
C GLN A 172 -30.42 16.64 -8.70
N ARG A 173 -30.14 16.51 -7.39
CA ARG A 173 -29.79 17.65 -6.54
C ARG A 173 -28.51 18.35 -7.00
N SER A 174 -27.48 17.58 -7.34
CA SER A 174 -26.23 18.12 -7.90
C SER A 174 -26.47 18.84 -9.22
N SER A 175 -27.31 18.29 -10.10
CA SER A 175 -27.66 18.91 -11.38
C SER A 175 -28.39 20.24 -11.17
N SER A 176 -29.33 20.29 -10.23
CA SER A 176 -30.05 21.51 -9.87
C SER A 176 -29.12 22.59 -9.31
N ILE A 177 -28.22 22.22 -8.39
CA ILE A 177 -27.22 23.16 -7.82
C ILE A 177 -26.31 23.73 -8.91
N ILE A 178 -25.85 22.87 -9.82
CA ILE A 178 -24.99 23.30 -10.94
C ILE A 178 -25.76 24.27 -11.85
N ALA A 179 -27.02 23.98 -12.19
CA ALA A 179 -27.85 24.86 -13.01
C ALA A 179 -28.09 26.23 -12.35
N GLU A 180 -28.29 26.25 -11.03
CA GLU A 180 -28.46 27.48 -10.25
C GLU A 180 -27.17 28.31 -10.23
N LEU A 181 -26.00 27.67 -10.10
CA LEU A 181 -24.70 28.37 -10.15
C LEU A 181 -24.44 29.02 -11.51
N PHE A 182 -24.71 28.32 -12.62
CA PHE A 182 -24.57 28.89 -13.96
C PHE A 182 -25.54 30.04 -14.23
N SER A 183 -26.73 30.01 -13.63
CA SER A 183 -27.71 31.10 -13.76
C SER A 183 -27.29 32.37 -13.00
N ASN A 184 -26.45 32.25 -11.98
CA ASN A 184 -25.96 33.37 -11.17
C ASN A 184 -24.63 33.97 -11.68
N GLU A 185 -23.97 33.34 -12.66
CA GLU A 185 -22.74 33.86 -13.29
C GLU A 185 -23.02 34.77 -14.50
N GLU A 186 -24.27 34.80 -14.99
CA GLU A 186 -24.68 35.63 -16.14
C GLU A 186 -25.21 37.04 -15.74
N ASP A 187 -25.28 37.35 -14.44
CA ASP A 187 -25.57 38.68 -13.86
C ASP A 187 -24.28 39.36 -13.32
#